data_AF-A0A226CYV7-F1
#
_entry.id   AF-A0A226CYV7-F1
#
_cell.length_a   1.000
_cell.length_b   1.000
_cell.length_c   1.000
_cell.angle_alpha   90.00
_cell.angle_beta   90.00
_cell.angle_gamma   90.00
#
_symmetry.space_group_name_H-M   'P 1'
#
loop_
_entity.id
_entity.type
_entity.pdbx_description
1 polymer ?
#
loop_
_entity_poly.entity_id
_entity_poly.type
_entity_poly.pdbx_seq_one_letter_code
_entity_poly.pdbx_strand_id
1 'polypeptide(L)'
;MSASHFRILAVYSTVFQLRYPFKYKLHLQWNPASRQWFTLRRKFEAIRILFVILVGIFAMTMPSLAFWISSWRNFDLISGLNKVNYKNCENQTTLMFRLANETLSESGRRMSFETPQLFGFLAVVVFSTGIILVATHTIIFNNGKEPDILFGLNSLIKYDVSLRRELGPNHIATKDVTTRLETTLKFWLKAGALSAVVGTCFILPKNGDPFIFIYSAIFSHYPAILYHFSLLCFHNDLIFQIVLYTLRFIPSVLVMLEFSRTMMLLIILGITYLESATNHVTLIRAVAARRHFYFAGLSSLQDLHYYSRLFIIHQSILHRFLQTFSFVGVIICAVVYAGLLAVTIHLRGQLPLIFYSIMPYLSFTGFVVMVIFMSFASSCHHASAELLRTFHFSAGQMEKNSGRRGIAVRRIKALKPIQVAVGVNGFVIFGITAENLLIVVKLVIDMSVNFVLFFN
;
A
#
# COMPACT_ATOMS: atom_id res chain seq x y z
N MET A 1 -11.77 20.75 13.82
CA MET A 1 -10.72 19.96 13.15
C MET A 1 -9.62 20.96 12.94
N SER A 2 -8.41 20.67 13.39
CA SER A 2 -7.29 21.51 12.97
C SER A 2 -7.08 21.26 11.47
N ALA A 3 -6.71 22.28 10.71
CA ALA A 3 -6.48 22.13 9.27
C ALA A 3 -5.37 21.11 8.94
N SER A 4 -4.68 20.58 9.97
CA SER A 4 -3.59 19.59 9.92
C SER A 4 -3.91 18.29 9.16
N HIS A 5 -5.04 17.62 9.37
CA HIS A 5 -5.26 16.28 8.78
C HIS A 5 -5.41 16.35 7.25
N PHE A 6 -6.09 17.38 6.73
CA PHE A 6 -6.13 17.64 5.29
C PHE A 6 -4.85 18.31 4.78
N ARG A 7 -4.09 19.01 5.64
CA ARG A 7 -2.71 19.41 5.34
C ARG A 7 -1.79 18.20 5.14
N ILE A 8 -1.99 17.05 5.81
CA ILE A 8 -1.17 15.84 5.58
C ILE A 8 -1.32 15.35 4.14
N LEU A 9 -2.55 15.21 3.61
CA LEU A 9 -2.71 14.89 2.20
C LEU A 9 -2.20 16.02 1.28
N ALA A 10 -2.32 17.29 1.68
CA ALA A 10 -1.76 18.41 0.90
C ALA A 10 -0.21 18.41 0.91
N VAL A 11 0.41 17.91 1.99
CA VAL A 11 1.85 17.71 2.11
C VAL A 11 2.28 16.51 1.31
N TYR A 12 1.52 15.41 1.33
CA TYR A 12 1.69 14.31 0.40
C TYR A 12 1.64 14.81 -1.05
N SER A 13 0.67 15.68 -1.36
CA SER A 13 0.50 16.23 -2.70
C SER A 13 1.70 17.05 -3.16
N THR A 14 2.25 17.88 -2.27
CA THR A 14 3.41 18.72 -2.56
C THR A 14 4.73 17.96 -2.57
N VAL A 15 4.98 17.04 -1.63
CA VAL A 15 6.24 16.27 -1.53
C VAL A 15 6.46 15.42 -2.79
N PHE A 16 5.43 14.68 -3.23
CA PHE A 16 5.55 13.87 -4.45
C PHE A 16 5.52 14.73 -5.73
N GLN A 17 4.86 15.90 -5.73
CA GLN A 17 4.94 16.82 -6.86
C GLN A 17 6.33 17.44 -7.05
N LEU A 18 7.06 17.68 -5.96
CA LEU A 18 8.36 18.36 -5.98
C LEU A 18 9.55 17.41 -6.15
N ARG A 19 9.47 16.20 -5.61
CA ARG A 19 10.62 15.27 -5.53
C ARG A 19 10.59 14.13 -6.54
N TYR A 20 9.47 13.91 -7.22
CA TYR A 20 9.37 12.84 -8.20
C TYR A 20 9.93 13.32 -9.56
N PRO A 21 10.79 12.53 -10.24
CA PRO A 21 11.50 12.97 -11.45
C PRO A 21 10.55 13.33 -12.59
N PHE A 22 9.34 12.79 -12.55
CA PHE A 22 8.29 13.19 -13.43
C PHE A 22 7.43 14.25 -12.75
N LYS A 23 7.32 15.45 -13.34
CA LYS A 23 6.40 16.52 -12.89
C LYS A 23 4.95 15.99 -12.91
N TYR A 24 4.54 15.38 -11.80
CA TYR A 24 3.25 14.74 -11.65
C TYR A 24 2.42 15.46 -10.59
N LYS A 25 1.42 16.23 -11.04
CA LYS A 25 0.33 16.71 -10.19
C LYS A 25 -0.56 15.53 -9.81
N LEU A 26 -0.52 15.06 -8.56
CA LEU A 26 -1.35 13.96 -8.03
C LEU A 26 -2.84 14.09 -8.39
N HIS A 27 -3.53 12.94 -8.53
CA HIS A 27 -4.95 12.87 -8.93
C HIS A 27 -5.86 13.66 -7.99
N LEU A 28 -5.60 13.56 -6.69
CA LEU A 28 -6.33 14.28 -5.65
C LEU A 28 -5.56 15.54 -5.25
N GLN A 29 -6.20 16.71 -5.37
CA GLN A 29 -5.65 17.99 -4.91
C GLN A 29 -6.54 18.64 -3.87
N TRP A 30 -5.92 19.25 -2.87
CA TRP A 30 -6.59 20.06 -1.86
C TRP A 30 -6.69 21.49 -2.34
N ASN A 31 -7.90 22.04 -2.40
CA ASN A 31 -8.08 23.47 -2.53
C ASN A 31 -8.20 24.09 -1.12
N PRO A 32 -7.20 24.86 -0.64
CA PRO A 32 -7.25 25.45 0.68
C PRO A 32 -8.33 26.53 0.82
N ALA A 33 -8.68 27.22 -0.27
CA ALA A 33 -9.69 28.28 -0.26
C ALA A 33 -11.11 27.69 -0.14
N SER A 34 -11.45 26.67 -0.95
CA SER A 34 -12.77 26.05 -0.94
C SER A 34 -12.91 24.90 0.09
N ARG A 35 -11.81 24.48 0.71
CA ARG A 35 -11.72 23.34 1.65
C ARG A 35 -12.31 22.05 1.06
N GLN A 36 -12.03 21.81 -0.21
CA GLN A 36 -12.52 20.65 -0.95
C GLN A 36 -11.40 19.98 -1.72
N TRP A 37 -11.51 18.66 -1.82
CA TRP A 37 -10.75 17.83 -2.74
C TRP A 37 -11.34 17.90 -4.13
N PHE A 38 -10.47 17.99 -5.12
CA PHE A 38 -10.87 17.93 -6.51
C PHE A 38 -9.88 17.09 -7.32
N THR A 39 -10.39 16.50 -8.40
CA THR A 39 -9.56 15.88 -9.43
C THR A 39 -9.10 16.92 -10.42
N LEU A 40 -7.81 16.92 -10.71
CA LEU A 40 -7.26 17.73 -11.78
C LEU A 40 -7.31 16.89 -13.06
N ARG A 41 -8.35 17.07 -13.88
CA ARG A 41 -8.51 16.34 -15.16
C ARG A 41 -7.26 16.49 -16.01
N ARG A 42 -6.61 15.38 -16.37
CA ARG A 42 -5.37 15.39 -17.15
C ARG A 42 -5.69 15.13 -18.63
N LYS A 43 -4.96 15.78 -19.55
CA LYS A 43 -5.03 15.48 -20.99
C LYS A 43 -4.65 14.01 -21.33
N PHE A 44 -3.92 13.32 -20.45
CA PHE A 44 -3.40 11.96 -20.68
C PHE A 44 -3.59 11.02 -19.48
N GLU A 45 -4.73 11.09 -18.83
CA GLU A 45 -5.02 10.31 -17.61
C GLU A 45 -5.02 8.79 -17.86
N ALA A 46 -5.72 8.37 -18.92
CA ALA A 46 -5.82 6.96 -19.32
C ALA A 46 -4.45 6.35 -19.64
N ILE A 47 -3.58 7.10 -20.34
CA ILE A 47 -2.21 6.65 -20.67
C ILE A 47 -1.39 6.39 -19.41
N ARG A 48 -1.60 7.18 -18.34
CA ARG A 48 -0.87 7.00 -17.08
C ARG A 48 -1.38 5.84 -16.26
N ILE A 49 -2.70 5.66 -16.18
CA ILE A 49 -3.29 4.49 -15.54
C ILE A 49 -2.79 3.23 -16.26
N LEU A 50 -2.80 3.25 -17.59
CA LEU A 50 -2.23 2.18 -18.41
C LEU A 50 -0.75 1.98 -18.13
N PHE A 51 0.06 3.04 -18.05
CA PHE A 51 1.48 2.94 -17.72
C PHE A 51 1.72 2.26 -16.37
N VAL A 52 1.03 2.66 -15.30
CA VAL A 52 1.19 2.05 -13.97
C VAL A 52 0.73 0.59 -13.97
N ILE A 53 -0.34 0.28 -14.68
CA ILE A 53 -0.79 -1.10 -14.88
C ILE A 53 0.28 -1.90 -15.64
N LEU A 54 0.90 -1.35 -16.68
CA LEU A 54 1.98 -2.00 -17.41
C LEU A 54 3.22 -2.22 -16.53
N VAL A 55 3.59 -1.25 -15.69
CA VAL A 55 4.67 -1.41 -14.70
C VAL A 55 4.33 -2.52 -13.70
N GLY A 56 3.07 -2.60 -13.24
CA GLY A 56 2.61 -3.65 -12.35
C GLY A 56 2.60 -5.04 -13.01
N ILE A 57 2.10 -5.15 -14.24
CA ILE A 57 2.15 -6.39 -15.04
C ILE A 57 3.59 -6.81 -15.26
N PHE A 58 4.48 -5.87 -15.59
CA PHE A 58 5.90 -6.13 -15.74
C PHE A 58 6.54 -6.66 -14.46
N ALA A 59 6.21 -6.08 -13.29
CA ALA A 59 6.66 -6.58 -11.99
C ALA A 59 6.10 -7.98 -11.66
N MET A 60 4.97 -8.40 -12.24
CA MET A 60 4.44 -9.76 -12.09
C MET A 60 5.08 -10.76 -13.07
N THR A 61 5.25 -10.37 -14.33
CA THR A 61 5.75 -11.28 -15.37
C THR A 61 7.24 -11.55 -15.22
N MET A 62 8.04 -10.55 -14.80
CA MET A 62 9.50 -10.69 -14.73
C MET A 62 9.97 -11.72 -13.70
N PRO A 63 9.48 -11.72 -12.43
CA PRO A 63 9.82 -12.78 -11.48
C PRO A 63 9.30 -14.16 -11.91
N SER A 64 8.09 -14.21 -12.49
CA SER A 64 7.50 -15.47 -12.96
C SER A 64 8.32 -16.09 -14.08
N LEU A 65 8.76 -15.26 -15.03
CA LEU A 65 9.65 -15.66 -16.12
C LEU A 65 11.03 -16.05 -15.57
N ALA A 66 11.57 -15.33 -14.61
CA ALA A 66 12.85 -15.65 -13.98
C ALA A 66 12.81 -17.01 -13.24
N PHE A 67 11.72 -17.31 -12.52
CA PHE A 67 11.50 -18.62 -11.92
C PHE A 67 11.38 -19.72 -12.97
N TRP A 68 10.60 -19.49 -14.03
CA TRP A 68 10.43 -20.45 -15.12
C TRP A 68 11.77 -20.76 -15.80
N ILE A 69 12.54 -19.72 -16.16
CA ILE A 69 13.88 -19.84 -16.74
C ILE A 69 14.84 -20.55 -15.79
N SER A 70 14.83 -20.23 -14.49
CA SER A 70 15.68 -20.89 -13.50
C SER A 70 15.35 -22.37 -13.37
N SER A 71 14.06 -22.72 -13.36
CA SER A 71 13.62 -24.13 -13.33
C SER A 71 14.05 -24.88 -14.59
N TRP A 72 13.97 -24.22 -15.75
CA TRP A 72 14.35 -24.80 -17.04
C TRP A 72 15.87 -24.97 -17.15
N ARG A 73 16.67 -23.98 -16.73
CA ARG A 73 18.14 -24.08 -16.68
C ARG A 73 18.64 -25.15 -15.72
N ASN A 74 17.98 -25.32 -14.57
CA ASN A 74 18.31 -26.42 -13.66
C ASN A 74 18.01 -27.77 -14.30
N PHE A 75 16.97 -27.87 -15.13
CA PHE A 75 16.67 -29.07 -15.93
C PHE A 75 17.70 -29.32 -17.03
N ASP A 76 18.17 -28.27 -17.73
CA ASP A 76 19.25 -28.35 -18.74
C ASP A 76 20.63 -28.61 -18.13
N LEU A 77 20.92 -28.16 -16.90
CA LEU A 77 22.17 -28.49 -16.20
C LEU A 77 22.20 -29.94 -15.72
N ILE A 78 21.03 -30.48 -15.32
CA ILE A 78 20.88 -31.89 -14.92
C ILE A 78 20.85 -32.81 -16.15
N SER A 79 20.34 -32.35 -17.29
CA SER A 79 20.28 -33.12 -18.55
C SER A 79 21.48 -32.89 -19.49
N GLY A 80 22.25 -31.82 -19.29
CA GLY A 80 23.19 -31.25 -20.25
C GLY A 80 24.61 -31.05 -19.72
N LEU A 81 25.20 -32.10 -19.14
CA LEU A 81 26.66 -32.28 -19.10
C LEU A 81 27.27 -32.48 -20.50
N ASN A 82 26.51 -32.26 -21.58
CA ASN A 82 26.91 -32.45 -22.95
C ASN A 82 26.72 -31.19 -23.81
N LYS A 83 27.87 -30.61 -24.18
CA LYS A 83 28.17 -29.92 -25.45
C LYS A 83 27.43 -28.61 -25.75
N VAL A 84 28.12 -27.50 -25.47
CA VAL A 84 28.09 -26.33 -26.38
C VAL A 84 29.53 -26.01 -26.80
N ASN A 85 29.93 -26.53 -27.96
CA ASN A 85 31.17 -26.17 -28.63
C ASN A 85 30.97 -24.83 -29.35
N TYR A 86 31.43 -23.73 -28.75
CA TYR A 86 31.61 -22.47 -29.47
C TYR A 86 32.90 -22.55 -30.30
N LYS A 87 32.80 -23.11 -31.50
CA LYS A 87 33.82 -22.97 -32.55
C LYS A 87 33.31 -21.96 -33.58
N ASN A 88 34.14 -20.95 -33.81
CA ASN A 88 34.12 -19.98 -34.93
C ASN A 88 33.44 -18.63 -34.65
N CYS A 89 34.23 -17.68 -34.13
CA CYS A 89 34.36 -16.31 -34.68
C CYS A 89 35.68 -15.71 -34.17
N GLU A 90 36.47 -15.11 -35.05
CA GLU A 90 37.83 -14.65 -34.79
C GLU A 90 37.92 -13.50 -33.77
N ASN A 91 38.84 -13.72 -32.83
CA ASN A 91 39.74 -12.81 -32.12
C ASN A 91 39.20 -11.46 -31.59
N GLN A 92 39.30 -11.31 -30.26
CA GLN A 92 38.84 -10.21 -29.39
C GLN A 92 37.33 -10.14 -29.11
N THR A 93 36.47 -10.10 -30.13
CA THR A 93 35.00 -10.03 -29.88
C THR A 93 34.48 -11.30 -29.22
N THR A 94 34.99 -12.47 -29.60
CA THR A 94 34.68 -13.75 -28.96
C THR A 94 35.21 -13.88 -27.55
N LEU A 95 36.34 -13.23 -27.20
CA LEU A 95 36.88 -13.25 -25.84
C LEU A 95 36.03 -12.41 -24.90
N MET A 96 35.65 -11.19 -25.33
CA MET A 96 34.75 -10.30 -24.60
C MET A 96 33.36 -10.90 -24.47
N PHE A 97 32.86 -11.52 -25.55
CA PHE A 97 31.61 -12.28 -25.53
C PHE A 97 31.67 -13.43 -24.51
N ARG A 98 32.78 -14.17 -24.47
CA ARG A 98 32.98 -15.27 -23.53
C ARG A 98 33.08 -14.77 -22.10
N LEU A 99 33.83 -13.70 -21.83
CA LEU A 99 33.97 -13.05 -20.52
C LEU A 99 32.65 -12.43 -20.02
N ALA A 100 31.91 -11.74 -20.87
CA ALA A 100 30.59 -11.19 -20.53
C ALA A 100 29.58 -12.30 -20.23
N ASN A 101 29.56 -13.36 -21.06
CA ASN A 101 28.64 -14.47 -20.87
C ASN A 101 29.06 -15.34 -19.67
N GLU A 102 30.35 -15.52 -19.40
CA GLU A 102 30.87 -16.20 -18.21
C GLU A 102 30.60 -15.40 -16.94
N THR A 103 30.80 -14.08 -16.92
CA THR A 103 30.50 -13.22 -15.75
C THR A 103 29.01 -13.13 -15.46
N LEU A 104 28.16 -13.04 -16.49
CA LEU A 104 26.69 -13.08 -16.35
C LEU A 104 26.18 -14.48 -15.94
N SER A 105 26.78 -15.54 -16.50
CA SER A 105 26.48 -16.94 -16.17
C SER A 105 26.93 -17.29 -14.75
N GLU A 106 28.14 -16.92 -14.34
CA GLU A 106 28.64 -17.07 -12.96
C GLU A 106 27.82 -16.25 -11.98
N SER A 107 27.48 -15.01 -12.30
CA SER A 107 26.65 -14.17 -11.42
C SER A 107 25.24 -14.75 -11.24
N GLY A 108 24.63 -15.25 -12.32
CA GLY A 108 23.36 -15.95 -12.27
C GLY A 108 23.45 -17.28 -11.51
N ARG A 109 24.54 -18.03 -11.69
CA ARG A 109 24.80 -19.30 -10.98
C ARG A 109 25.07 -19.09 -9.49
N ARG A 110 25.91 -18.14 -9.09
CA ARG A 110 26.19 -17.86 -7.66
C ARG A 110 24.92 -17.50 -6.93
N MET A 111 24.02 -16.72 -7.55
CA MET A 111 22.74 -16.42 -6.91
C MET A 111 21.77 -17.61 -6.89
N SER A 112 21.69 -18.40 -7.97
CA SER A 112 20.80 -19.57 -8.02
C SER A 112 21.28 -20.74 -7.17
N PHE A 113 22.59 -20.87 -6.92
CA PHE A 113 23.20 -21.98 -6.20
C PHE A 113 23.65 -21.64 -4.78
N GLU A 114 24.18 -20.44 -4.51
CA GLU A 114 24.68 -20.07 -3.16
C GLU A 114 23.59 -19.41 -2.30
N THR A 115 22.59 -18.74 -2.90
CA THR A 115 21.50 -18.06 -2.15
C THR A 115 20.11 -18.19 -2.79
N PRO A 116 19.64 -19.40 -3.16
CA PRO A 116 18.34 -19.61 -3.83
C PRO A 116 17.15 -19.07 -3.02
N GLN A 117 17.26 -19.09 -1.70
CA GLN A 117 16.23 -18.58 -0.78
C GLN A 117 16.06 -17.06 -0.88
N LEU A 118 17.16 -16.30 -1.00
CA LEU A 118 17.12 -14.85 -1.13
C LEU A 118 16.51 -14.44 -2.47
N PHE A 119 16.89 -15.12 -3.55
CA PHE A 119 16.30 -14.91 -4.87
C PHE A 119 14.80 -15.19 -4.86
N GLY A 120 14.39 -16.36 -4.34
CA GLY A 120 12.98 -16.73 -4.27
C GLY A 120 12.16 -15.72 -3.46
N PHE A 121 12.69 -15.25 -2.34
CA PHE A 121 12.08 -14.20 -1.54
C PHE A 121 11.91 -12.89 -2.33
N LEU A 122 12.99 -12.39 -2.94
CA LEU A 122 12.95 -11.13 -3.70
C LEU A 122 11.99 -11.21 -4.90
N ALA A 123 11.95 -12.36 -5.58
CA ALA A 123 11.04 -12.61 -6.68
C ALA A 123 9.56 -12.59 -6.21
N VAL A 124 9.23 -13.22 -5.08
CA VAL A 124 7.89 -13.18 -4.48
C VAL A 124 7.52 -11.75 -4.05
N VAL A 125 8.46 -11.00 -3.47
CA VAL A 125 8.23 -9.60 -3.10
C VAL A 125 7.91 -8.76 -4.34
N VAL A 126 8.73 -8.82 -5.39
CA VAL A 126 8.51 -8.06 -6.62
C VAL A 126 7.19 -8.46 -7.28
N PHE A 127 6.87 -9.75 -7.35
CA PHE A 127 5.60 -10.25 -7.86
C PHE A 127 4.40 -9.68 -7.09
N SER A 128 4.48 -9.71 -5.76
CA SER A 128 3.46 -9.16 -4.88
C SER A 128 3.30 -7.66 -5.07
N THR A 129 4.39 -6.90 -5.21
CA THR A 129 4.31 -5.45 -5.51
C THR A 129 3.57 -5.17 -6.82
N GLY A 130 3.77 -6.01 -7.85
CA GLY A 130 3.06 -5.92 -9.12
C GLY A 130 1.55 -6.13 -8.97
N ILE A 131 1.14 -7.19 -8.24
CA ILE A 131 -0.28 -7.44 -7.93
C ILE A 131 -0.90 -6.24 -7.23
N ILE A 132 -0.21 -5.68 -6.24
CA ILE A 132 -0.71 -4.54 -5.46
C ILE A 132 -0.89 -3.31 -6.35
N LEU A 133 0.08 -3.01 -7.22
CA LEU A 133 -0.01 -1.90 -8.18
C LEU A 133 -1.23 -2.05 -9.09
N VAL A 134 -1.38 -3.22 -9.72
CA VAL A 134 -2.49 -3.52 -10.64
C VAL A 134 -3.82 -3.50 -9.90
N ALA A 135 -3.95 -4.22 -8.80
CA ALA A 135 -5.19 -4.29 -8.01
C ALA A 135 -5.61 -2.90 -7.51
N THR A 136 -4.67 -2.11 -7.01
CA THR A 136 -4.97 -0.75 -6.53
C THR A 136 -5.46 0.14 -7.67
N HIS A 137 -4.78 0.15 -8.82
CA HIS A 137 -5.14 1.06 -9.93
C HIS A 137 -6.40 0.60 -10.68
N THR A 138 -6.69 -0.69 -10.71
CA THR A 138 -7.92 -1.24 -11.30
C THR A 138 -9.13 -1.15 -10.37
N ILE A 139 -8.94 -1.23 -9.04
CA ILE A 139 -10.04 -1.21 -8.07
C ILE A 139 -10.35 0.21 -7.61
N ILE A 140 -9.35 1.07 -7.44
CA ILE A 140 -9.48 2.40 -6.81
C ILE A 140 -9.51 3.51 -7.86
N PHE A 141 -8.60 3.47 -8.83
CA PHE A 141 -8.44 4.53 -9.85
C PHE A 141 -9.13 4.21 -11.18
N ASN A 142 -10.00 3.20 -11.20
CA ASN A 142 -10.88 2.99 -12.33
C ASN A 142 -11.93 4.11 -12.36
N ASN A 143 -12.15 4.69 -13.54
CA ASN A 143 -12.89 5.94 -13.78
C ASN A 143 -14.29 6.01 -13.13
N GLY A 144 -14.88 4.89 -12.74
CA GLY A 144 -16.18 4.84 -12.07
C GLY A 144 -16.18 5.06 -10.55
N LYS A 145 -15.05 4.90 -9.83
CA LYS A 145 -15.03 4.87 -8.34
C LYS A 145 -14.32 6.05 -7.69
N GLU A 146 -13.42 6.71 -8.41
CA GLU A 146 -12.72 7.90 -7.91
C GLU A 146 -13.67 9.06 -7.53
N PRO A 147 -14.71 9.39 -8.33
CA PRO A 147 -15.67 10.44 -7.98
C PRO A 147 -16.42 10.14 -6.67
N ASP A 148 -16.73 8.86 -6.42
CA ASP A 148 -17.42 8.41 -5.22
C ASP A 148 -16.55 8.60 -3.96
N ILE A 149 -15.27 8.23 -4.05
CA ILE A 149 -14.30 8.44 -2.96
C ILE A 149 -14.15 9.93 -2.64
N LEU A 150 -14.02 10.76 -3.69
CA LEU A 150 -13.95 12.22 -3.56
C LEU A 150 -15.20 12.82 -2.93
N PHE A 151 -16.37 12.38 -3.39
CA PHE A 151 -17.65 12.80 -2.85
C PHE A 151 -17.76 12.42 -1.37
N GLY A 152 -17.37 11.20 -1.00
CA GLY A 152 -17.37 10.72 0.37
C GLY A 152 -16.44 11.54 1.29
N LEU A 153 -15.20 11.79 0.86
CA LEU A 153 -14.23 12.62 1.59
C LEU A 153 -14.74 14.05 1.77
N ASN A 154 -15.19 14.70 0.70
CA ASN A 154 -15.70 16.08 0.75
C ASN A 154 -16.96 16.20 1.59
N SER A 155 -17.84 15.21 1.53
CA SER A 155 -19.04 15.16 2.36
C SER A 155 -18.67 15.07 3.84
N LEU A 156 -17.75 14.19 4.21
CA LEU A 156 -17.29 14.03 5.59
C LEU A 156 -16.72 15.34 6.14
N ILE A 157 -15.93 16.07 5.35
CA ILE A 157 -15.41 17.40 5.71
C ILE A 157 -16.53 18.40 5.98
N LYS A 158 -17.48 18.52 5.04
CA LYS A 158 -18.61 19.45 5.15
C LYS A 158 -19.44 19.17 6.40
N TYR A 159 -19.70 17.89 6.68
CA TYR A 159 -20.47 17.49 7.85
C TYR A 159 -19.73 17.72 9.17
N ASP A 160 -18.43 17.41 9.25
CA ASP A 160 -17.64 17.70 10.46
C ASP A 160 -17.61 19.20 10.78
N VAL A 161 -17.44 20.04 9.75
CA VAL A 161 -17.47 21.51 9.91
C VAL A 161 -18.84 21.98 10.41
N SER A 162 -19.93 21.43 9.86
CA SER A 162 -21.30 21.75 10.31
C SER A 162 -21.51 21.39 11.78
N LEU A 163 -21.14 20.17 12.16
CA LEU A 163 -21.36 19.65 13.52
C LEU A 163 -20.56 20.46 14.57
N ARG A 164 -19.36 20.92 14.23
CA ARG A 164 -18.55 21.74 15.13
C ARG A 164 -19.08 23.15 15.33
N ARG A 165 -19.74 23.73 14.31
CA ARG A 165 -20.42 25.01 14.47
C ARG A 165 -21.53 24.91 15.52
N GLU A 166 -22.20 23.77 15.61
CA GLU A 166 -23.25 23.52 16.61
C GLU A 166 -22.72 23.36 18.05
N LEU A 167 -21.46 22.94 18.23
CA LEU A 167 -20.85 22.75 19.56
C LEU A 167 -20.34 24.05 20.21
N GLY A 168 -20.22 25.14 19.44
CA GLY A 168 -19.77 26.46 19.91
C GLY A 168 -18.24 26.60 20.06
N PRO A 169 -17.73 27.85 20.20
CA PRO A 169 -16.30 28.19 20.10
C PRO A 169 -15.39 27.52 21.14
N ASN A 170 -15.91 27.16 22.32
CA ASN A 170 -15.12 26.55 23.40
C ASN A 170 -14.67 25.11 23.12
N HIS A 171 -15.23 24.43 22.12
CA HIS A 171 -14.74 23.14 21.61
C HIS A 171 -14.01 23.25 20.27
N ILE A 172 -13.95 24.45 19.68
CA ILE A 172 -13.23 24.74 18.43
C ILE A 172 -11.72 24.95 18.72
N ALA A 173 -11.36 25.19 19.98
CA ALA A 173 -10.01 25.55 20.42
C ALA A 173 -9.02 24.38 20.62
N THR A 174 -9.15 23.26 19.91
CA THR A 174 -7.94 22.44 19.67
C THR A 174 -7.11 23.19 18.64
N LYS A 175 -6.21 24.05 19.14
CA LYS A 175 -5.13 24.72 18.38
C LYS A 175 -4.55 23.75 17.34
N ASP A 176 -4.14 24.29 16.20
CA ASP A 176 -3.31 23.67 15.16
C ASP A 176 -1.95 23.20 15.75
N VAL A 177 -1.96 22.30 16.72
CA VAL A 177 -0.78 21.53 17.11
C VAL A 177 -0.54 20.59 15.94
N THR A 178 0.60 20.74 15.28
CA THR A 178 1.13 19.72 14.37
C THR A 178 1.14 18.41 15.15
N THR A 179 0.19 17.52 14.84
CA THR A 179 0.10 16.25 15.55
C THR A 179 1.41 15.50 15.30
N ARG A 180 1.94 14.78 16.29
CA ARG A 180 3.14 13.94 16.09
C ARG A 180 2.98 13.00 14.89
N LEU A 181 1.75 12.65 14.53
CA LEU A 181 1.37 11.94 13.32
C LEU A 181 1.77 12.70 12.03
N GLU A 182 1.52 14.01 11.94
CA GLU A 182 1.87 14.83 10.78
C GLU A 182 3.39 14.90 10.54
N THR A 183 4.19 15.11 11.59
CA THR A 183 5.65 15.10 11.49
C THR A 183 6.19 13.72 11.14
N THR A 184 5.63 12.66 11.72
CA THR A 184 6.00 11.27 11.40
C THR A 184 5.69 10.93 9.94
N LEU A 185 4.48 11.25 9.46
CA LEU A 185 4.09 11.02 8.07
C LEU A 185 4.93 11.85 7.09
N LYS A 186 5.30 13.09 7.43
CA LYS A 186 6.24 13.90 6.64
C LYS A 186 7.62 13.23 6.50
N PHE A 187 8.15 12.70 7.59
CA PHE A 187 9.41 11.97 7.58
C PHE A 187 9.30 10.71 6.71
N TRP A 188 8.23 9.93 6.90
CA TRP A 188 7.96 8.71 6.15
C TRP A 188 7.83 8.95 4.65
N LEU A 189 7.18 10.05 4.26
CA LEU A 189 7.03 10.42 2.86
C LEU A 189 8.37 10.73 2.20
N LYS A 190 9.23 11.48 2.88
CA LYS A 190 10.57 11.79 2.39
C LYS A 190 11.46 10.54 2.36
N ALA A 191 11.37 9.70 3.39
CA ALA A 191 12.12 8.44 3.48
C ALA A 191 11.67 7.45 2.41
N GLY A 192 10.37 7.30 2.17
CA GLY A 192 9.81 6.40 1.16
C GLY A 192 10.31 6.72 -0.24
N ALA A 193 10.28 7.99 -0.64
CA ALA A 193 10.77 8.42 -1.96
C ALA A 193 12.28 8.16 -2.13
N LEU A 194 13.08 8.36 -1.09
CA LEU A 194 14.53 8.12 -1.13
C LEU A 194 14.87 6.61 -1.07
N SER A 195 14.08 5.85 -0.33
CA SER A 195 14.31 4.42 -0.06
C SER A 195 14.26 3.56 -1.33
N ALA A 196 13.43 3.94 -2.31
CA ALA A 196 13.36 3.24 -3.59
C ALA A 196 14.71 3.32 -4.32
N VAL A 197 15.26 4.53 -4.48
CA VAL A 197 16.53 4.74 -5.17
C VAL A 197 17.68 4.07 -4.42
N VAL A 198 17.76 4.32 -3.10
CA VAL A 198 18.82 3.76 -2.25
C VAL A 198 18.76 2.23 -2.22
N GLY A 199 17.58 1.65 -2.04
CA GLY A 199 17.38 0.19 -2.02
C GLY A 199 17.79 -0.46 -3.34
N THR A 200 17.42 0.13 -4.47
CA THR A 200 17.81 -0.35 -5.80
C THR A 200 19.33 -0.27 -6.00
N CYS A 201 20.00 0.79 -5.55
CA CYS A 201 21.47 0.88 -5.57
C CYS A 201 22.18 -0.19 -4.72
N PHE A 202 21.55 -0.72 -3.66
CA PHE A 202 22.13 -1.78 -2.85
C PHE A 202 21.83 -3.20 -3.38
N ILE A 203 20.68 -3.40 -4.02
CA ILE A 203 20.23 -4.71 -4.50
C ILE A 203 20.89 -5.09 -5.83
N LEU A 204 20.99 -4.14 -6.79
CA LEU A 204 21.52 -4.44 -8.12
C LEU A 204 22.98 -4.90 -8.15
N PRO A 205 23.93 -4.26 -7.43
CA PRO A 205 25.33 -4.69 -7.44
C PRO A 205 25.51 -6.10 -6.89
N LYS A 206 24.56 -6.56 -6.07
CA LYS A 206 24.51 -7.91 -5.53
C LYS A 206 23.82 -8.90 -6.46
N ASN A 207 23.37 -8.45 -7.63
CA ASN A 207 22.60 -9.19 -8.61
C ASN A 207 21.24 -9.69 -8.13
N GLY A 208 20.68 -9.09 -7.06
CA GLY A 208 19.45 -9.55 -6.42
C GLY A 208 18.17 -9.32 -7.24
N ASP A 209 18.26 -8.65 -8.38
CA ASP A 209 17.10 -8.37 -9.23
C ASP A 209 16.78 -9.53 -10.18
N PRO A 210 15.48 -9.82 -10.40
CA PRO A 210 15.04 -10.91 -11.28
C PRO A 210 15.42 -10.69 -12.75
N PHE A 211 15.81 -9.47 -13.15
CA PHE A 211 16.16 -9.15 -14.53
C PHE A 211 17.45 -9.84 -14.99
N ILE A 212 18.40 -10.10 -14.08
CA ILE A 212 19.67 -10.73 -14.47
C ILE A 212 19.46 -12.09 -15.13
N PHE A 213 18.50 -12.87 -14.65
CA PHE A 213 18.19 -14.19 -15.21
C PHE A 213 17.65 -14.09 -16.63
N ILE A 214 16.77 -13.12 -16.87
CA ILE A 214 16.16 -12.88 -18.18
C ILE A 214 17.23 -12.45 -19.18
N TYR A 215 18.07 -11.47 -18.82
CA TYR A 215 19.18 -11.04 -19.68
C TYR A 215 20.15 -12.19 -19.97
N SER A 216 20.52 -12.98 -18.94
CA SER A 216 21.40 -14.13 -19.12
C SER A 216 20.79 -15.20 -20.03
N ALA A 217 19.48 -15.40 -20.01
CA ALA A 217 18.78 -16.33 -20.88
C ALA A 217 18.73 -15.82 -22.32
N ILE A 218 18.34 -14.56 -22.53
CA ILE A 218 18.28 -13.92 -23.85
C ILE A 218 19.66 -13.98 -24.52
N PHE A 219 20.73 -13.60 -23.82
CA PHE A 219 22.07 -13.61 -24.39
C PHE A 219 22.59 -15.02 -24.67
N SER A 220 22.21 -16.02 -23.87
CA SER A 220 22.57 -17.41 -24.12
C SER A 220 21.87 -18.01 -25.34
N HIS A 221 20.59 -17.69 -25.55
CA HIS A 221 19.80 -18.22 -26.66
C HIS A 221 19.99 -17.43 -27.97
N TYR A 222 20.24 -16.13 -27.87
CA TYR A 222 20.39 -15.22 -29.00
C TYR A 222 21.74 -14.50 -28.94
N PRO A 223 22.86 -15.19 -29.24
CA PRO A 223 24.20 -14.62 -29.17
C PRO A 223 24.37 -13.39 -30.09
N ALA A 224 23.64 -13.33 -31.20
CA ALA A 224 23.62 -12.16 -32.07
C ALA A 224 23.19 -10.88 -31.33
N ILE A 225 22.25 -10.95 -30.38
CA ILE A 225 21.80 -9.78 -29.61
C ILE A 225 22.95 -9.25 -28.75
N LEU A 226 23.66 -10.14 -28.04
CA LEU A 226 24.81 -9.77 -27.22
C LEU A 226 25.94 -9.18 -28.08
N TYR A 227 26.17 -9.71 -29.29
CA TYR A 227 27.13 -9.14 -30.25
C TYR A 227 26.76 -7.70 -30.66
N HIS A 228 25.52 -7.45 -31.05
CA HIS A 228 25.06 -6.10 -31.41
C HIS A 228 25.12 -5.13 -30.22
N PHE A 229 24.82 -5.61 -29.01
CA PHE A 229 24.93 -4.84 -27.78
C PHE A 229 26.38 -4.47 -27.45
N SER A 230 27.30 -5.42 -27.60
CA SER A 230 28.74 -5.20 -27.44
C SER A 230 29.25 -4.19 -28.48
N LEU A 231 28.79 -4.28 -29.72
CA LEU A 231 29.15 -3.36 -30.79
C LEU A 231 28.67 -1.93 -30.50
N LEU A 232 27.43 -1.77 -30.00
CA LEU A 232 26.90 -0.48 -29.53
C LEU A 232 27.71 0.10 -28.35
N CYS A 233 28.34 -0.75 -27.55
CA CYS A 233 29.22 -0.36 -26.45
C CYS A 233 30.69 -0.19 -26.89
N PHE A 234 30.97 -0.13 -28.19
CA PHE A 234 32.31 -0.04 -28.76
C PHE A 234 33.27 -1.16 -28.32
N HIS A 235 32.72 -2.35 -28.00
CA HIS A 235 33.47 -3.46 -27.41
C HIS A 235 34.21 -3.08 -26.12
N ASN A 236 33.70 -2.08 -25.37
CA ASN A 236 34.26 -1.69 -24.09
C ASN A 236 33.44 -2.33 -22.96
N ASP A 237 34.08 -3.18 -22.16
CA ASP A 237 33.46 -3.90 -21.04
C ASP A 237 32.83 -2.97 -20.01
N LEU A 238 33.50 -1.85 -19.70
CA LEU A 238 33.02 -0.90 -18.71
C LEU A 238 31.76 -0.20 -19.21
N ILE A 239 31.73 0.20 -20.48
CA ILE A 239 30.54 0.78 -21.10
C ILE A 239 29.41 -0.26 -21.13
N PHE A 240 29.70 -1.50 -21.51
CA PHE A 240 28.73 -2.59 -21.54
C PHE A 240 28.12 -2.85 -20.14
N GLN A 241 28.93 -2.92 -19.10
CA GLN A 241 28.47 -3.09 -17.72
C GLN A 241 27.63 -1.90 -17.24
N ILE A 242 28.02 -0.67 -17.57
CA ILE A 242 27.23 0.53 -17.24
C ILE A 242 25.87 0.51 -17.95
N VAL A 243 25.84 0.17 -19.24
CA VAL A 243 24.59 0.08 -20.01
C VAL A 243 23.69 -1.01 -19.44
N LEU A 244 24.23 -2.20 -19.16
CA LEU A 244 23.48 -3.31 -18.55
C LEU A 244 22.94 -2.93 -17.16
N TYR A 245 23.77 -2.30 -16.32
CA TYR A 245 23.36 -1.80 -15.02
C TYR A 245 22.23 -0.78 -15.15
N THR A 246 22.36 0.17 -16.09
CA THR A 246 21.34 1.20 -16.35
C THR A 246 20.01 0.59 -16.79
N LEU A 247 20.05 -0.41 -17.67
CA LEU A 247 18.87 -1.13 -18.16
C LEU A 247 18.16 -1.92 -17.05
N ARG A 248 18.89 -2.42 -16.06
CA ARG A 248 18.31 -3.07 -14.86
C ARG A 248 17.83 -2.04 -13.83
N PHE A 249 18.55 -0.94 -13.69
CA PHE A 249 18.33 0.08 -12.67
C PHE A 249 17.05 0.86 -12.92
N ILE A 250 16.86 1.36 -14.15
CA ILE A 250 15.69 2.17 -14.52
C ILE A 250 14.37 1.46 -14.20
N PRO A 251 14.07 0.24 -14.71
CA PRO A 251 12.81 -0.43 -14.44
C PRO A 251 12.66 -0.79 -12.95
N SER A 252 13.74 -1.19 -12.27
CA SER A 252 13.71 -1.51 -10.84
C SER A 252 13.34 -0.29 -9.99
N VAL A 253 13.96 0.86 -10.26
CA VAL A 253 13.64 2.13 -9.59
C VAL A 253 12.20 2.55 -9.90
N LEU A 254 11.74 2.41 -11.15
CA LEU A 254 10.37 2.76 -11.54
C LEU A 254 9.33 1.92 -10.78
N VAL A 255 9.51 0.60 -10.72
CA VAL A 255 8.62 -0.29 -9.96
C VAL A 255 8.60 0.09 -8.48
N MET A 256 9.77 0.28 -7.86
CA MET A 256 9.88 0.61 -6.43
C MET A 256 9.30 2.00 -6.11
N LEU A 257 9.52 2.98 -6.97
CA LEU A 257 8.97 4.32 -6.82
C LEU A 257 7.45 4.33 -6.97
N GLU A 258 6.89 3.65 -7.98
CA GLU A 258 5.44 3.55 -8.15
C GLU A 258 4.79 2.76 -7.00
N PHE A 259 5.42 1.69 -6.54
CA PHE A 259 4.96 0.92 -5.38
C PHE A 259 4.94 1.79 -4.12
N SER A 260 6.05 2.43 -3.77
CA SER A 260 6.16 3.29 -2.58
C SER A 260 5.15 4.43 -2.61
N ARG A 261 4.94 5.06 -3.77
CA ARG A 261 3.91 6.10 -3.98
C ARG A 261 2.51 5.56 -3.73
N THR A 262 2.18 4.43 -4.33
CA THR A 262 0.85 3.80 -4.23
C THR A 262 0.55 3.41 -2.78
N MET A 263 1.50 2.79 -2.11
CA MET A 263 1.36 2.40 -0.70
C MET A 263 1.23 3.61 0.23
N MET A 264 2.04 4.66 0.03
CA MET A 264 1.94 5.88 0.83
C MET A 264 0.59 6.58 0.62
N LEU A 265 0.09 6.63 -0.62
CA LEU A 265 -1.23 7.18 -0.91
C LEU A 265 -2.33 6.42 -0.19
N LEU A 266 -2.27 5.09 -0.25
CA LEU A 266 -3.23 4.21 0.40
C LEU A 266 -3.21 4.39 1.92
N ILE A 267 -2.03 4.34 2.54
CA ILE A 267 -1.84 4.53 3.98
C ILE A 267 -2.41 5.89 4.41
N ILE A 268 -2.07 6.97 3.70
CA ILE A 268 -2.52 8.31 4.05
C ILE A 268 -4.03 8.45 3.89
N LEU A 269 -4.60 8.00 2.76
CA LEU A 269 -6.05 8.02 2.55
C LEU A 269 -6.78 7.21 3.63
N GLY A 270 -6.28 6.02 3.93
CA GLY A 270 -6.85 5.12 4.91
C GLY A 270 -6.84 5.66 6.34
N ILE A 271 -5.66 6.05 6.82
CA ILE A 271 -5.49 6.58 8.19
C ILE A 271 -6.29 7.87 8.35
N THR A 272 -6.14 8.83 7.44
CA THR A 272 -6.85 10.12 7.55
C THR A 272 -8.36 9.95 7.48
N TYR A 273 -8.85 9.03 6.64
CA TYR A 273 -10.28 8.74 6.57
C TYR A 273 -10.79 8.10 7.85
N LEU A 274 -10.15 7.02 8.35
CA LEU A 274 -10.64 6.31 9.53
C LEU A 274 -10.55 7.15 10.80
N GLU A 275 -9.47 7.90 10.96
CA GLU A 275 -9.34 8.86 12.05
C GLU A 275 -10.47 9.91 11.97
N SER A 276 -10.74 10.44 10.78
CA SER A 276 -11.82 11.43 10.59
C SER A 276 -13.20 10.84 10.86
N ALA A 277 -13.46 9.62 10.41
CA ALA A 277 -14.72 8.92 10.67
C ALA A 277 -14.90 8.66 12.17
N THR A 278 -13.86 8.19 12.86
CA THR A 278 -13.87 7.95 14.30
C THR A 278 -14.17 9.26 15.05
N ASN A 279 -13.46 10.33 14.72
CA ASN A 279 -13.68 11.65 15.31
C ASN A 279 -15.08 12.19 15.05
N HIS A 280 -15.66 11.93 13.88
CA HIS A 280 -17.02 12.35 13.57
C HIS A 280 -18.05 11.60 14.43
N VAL A 281 -17.90 10.29 14.59
CA VAL A 281 -18.77 9.48 15.44
C VAL A 281 -18.68 9.91 16.90
N THR A 282 -17.48 10.18 17.42
CA THR A 282 -17.30 10.66 18.80
C THR A 282 -17.89 12.06 19.01
N LEU A 283 -17.81 12.94 18.00
CA LEU A 283 -18.46 14.25 18.03
C LEU A 283 -19.98 14.14 18.02
N ILE A 284 -20.57 13.29 17.17
CA ILE A 284 -22.02 13.04 17.17
C ILE A 284 -22.44 12.55 18.56
N ARG A 285 -21.65 11.65 19.17
CA ARG A 285 -21.91 11.19 20.54
C ARG A 285 -21.88 12.32 21.56
N ALA A 286 -20.89 13.21 21.49
CA ALA A 286 -20.81 14.35 22.41
C ALA A 286 -22.00 15.31 22.24
N VAL A 287 -22.42 15.58 20.99
CA VAL A 287 -23.61 16.38 20.68
C VAL A 287 -24.87 15.70 21.21
N ALA A 288 -25.03 14.41 20.93
CA ALA A 288 -26.19 13.63 21.36
C ALA A 288 -26.30 13.55 22.88
N ALA A 289 -25.19 13.34 23.60
CA ALA A 289 -25.17 13.33 25.07
C ALA A 289 -25.59 14.69 25.65
N ARG A 290 -25.06 15.80 25.10
CA ARG A 290 -25.46 17.15 25.52
C ARG A 290 -26.93 17.42 25.24
N ARG A 291 -27.41 17.09 24.03
CA ARG A 291 -28.81 17.32 23.63
C ARG A 291 -29.81 16.44 24.37
N HIS A 292 -29.44 15.20 24.70
CA HIS A 292 -30.27 14.33 25.55
C HIS A 292 -30.47 14.92 26.94
N PHE A 293 -29.48 15.66 27.45
CA PHE A 293 -29.57 16.33 28.75
C PHE A 293 -30.51 17.54 28.74
N TYR A 294 -30.63 18.24 27.61
CA TYR A 294 -31.40 19.50 27.51
C TYR A 294 -32.77 19.38 26.83
N PHE A 295 -32.97 18.44 25.90
CA PHE A 295 -34.20 18.33 25.11
C PHE A 295 -34.65 16.88 25.02
N ALA A 296 -35.59 16.49 25.87
CA ALA A 296 -36.26 15.19 25.78
C ALA A 296 -37.15 15.13 24.52
N GLY A 297 -36.68 14.45 23.47
CA GLY A 297 -37.58 13.78 22.52
C GLY A 297 -37.72 14.34 21.10
N LEU A 298 -37.11 15.48 20.74
CA LEU A 298 -37.08 16.05 19.37
C LEU A 298 -35.66 16.15 18.79
N SER A 299 -34.66 16.30 19.65
CA SER A 299 -33.23 16.37 19.31
C SER A 299 -32.68 15.09 18.69
N SER A 300 -33.25 13.92 19.02
CA SER A 300 -32.77 12.62 18.55
C SER A 300 -32.92 12.41 17.03
N LEU A 301 -33.83 13.14 16.36
CA LEU A 301 -34.07 12.98 14.91
C LEU A 301 -32.98 13.66 14.06
N GLN A 302 -32.43 14.79 14.52
CA GLN A 302 -31.32 15.45 13.82
C GLN A 302 -30.02 14.66 14.00
N ASP A 303 -29.74 14.17 15.21
CA ASP A 303 -28.56 13.36 15.51
C ASP A 303 -28.59 12.01 14.75
N LEU A 304 -29.79 11.42 14.63
CA LEU A 304 -30.04 10.26 13.77
C LEU A 304 -29.78 10.57 12.29
N HIS A 305 -30.15 11.77 11.82
CA HIS A 305 -29.92 12.15 10.43
C HIS A 305 -28.43 12.28 10.12
N TYR A 306 -27.64 12.85 11.04
CA TYR A 306 -26.18 12.93 10.92
C TYR A 306 -25.54 11.54 10.89
N TYR A 307 -25.91 10.65 11.82
CA TYR A 307 -25.40 9.28 11.84
C TYR A 307 -25.82 8.48 10.59
N SER A 308 -27.09 8.58 10.17
CA SER A 308 -27.59 7.90 8.98
C SER A 308 -26.85 8.34 7.71
N ARG A 309 -26.52 9.63 7.57
CA ARG A 309 -25.73 10.12 6.43
C ARG A 309 -24.30 9.61 6.47
N LEU A 310 -23.65 9.59 7.64
CA LEU A 310 -22.32 9.01 7.80
C LEU A 310 -22.32 7.52 7.45
N PHE A 311 -23.33 6.78 7.92
CA PHE A 311 -23.53 5.37 7.63
C PHE A 311 -23.71 5.11 6.13
N ILE A 312 -24.52 5.93 5.44
CA ILE A 312 -24.65 5.86 3.97
C ILE A 312 -23.29 6.12 3.32
N ILE A 313 -22.58 7.19 3.67
CA ILE A 313 -21.25 7.49 3.10
C ILE A 313 -20.26 6.33 3.30
N HIS A 314 -20.24 5.75 4.49
CA HIS A 314 -19.34 4.65 4.81
C HIS A 314 -19.72 3.35 4.09
N GLN A 315 -21.01 3.00 4.08
CA GLN A 315 -21.48 1.67 3.65
C GLN A 315 -21.89 1.62 2.17
N SER A 316 -22.37 2.70 1.57
CA SER A 316 -22.76 2.71 0.15
C SER A 316 -21.67 3.24 -0.76
N ILE A 317 -20.91 4.25 -0.33
CA ILE A 317 -19.95 4.96 -1.20
C ILE A 317 -18.53 4.43 -0.98
N LEU A 318 -18.09 4.29 0.28
CA LEU A 318 -16.68 3.97 0.59
C LEU A 318 -16.42 2.51 0.97
N HIS A 319 -17.46 1.69 1.11
CA HIS A 319 -17.33 0.32 1.63
C HIS A 319 -16.35 -0.52 0.82
N ARG A 320 -16.46 -0.53 -0.51
CA ARG A 320 -15.57 -1.33 -1.39
C ARG A 320 -14.12 -0.84 -1.33
N PHE A 321 -13.92 0.47 -1.22
CA PHE A 321 -12.59 1.08 -1.09
C PHE A 321 -11.94 0.68 0.23
N LEU A 322 -12.64 0.88 1.34
CA LEU A 322 -12.13 0.54 2.68
C LEU A 322 -11.92 -0.95 2.84
N GLN A 323 -12.80 -1.77 2.27
CA GLN A 323 -12.68 -3.22 2.29
C GLN A 323 -11.40 -3.69 1.62
N THR A 324 -11.16 -3.21 0.40
CA THR A 324 -9.95 -3.53 -0.38
C THR A 324 -8.71 -2.95 0.29
N PHE A 325 -8.76 -1.71 0.76
CA PHE A 325 -7.65 -1.07 1.45
C PHE A 325 -7.27 -1.81 2.73
N SER A 326 -8.25 -2.24 3.53
CA SER A 326 -8.00 -3.00 4.76
C SER A 326 -7.43 -4.37 4.46
N PHE A 327 -7.93 -5.05 3.43
CA PHE A 327 -7.38 -6.34 2.99
C PHE A 327 -5.93 -6.22 2.53
N VAL A 328 -5.66 -5.30 1.62
CA VAL A 328 -4.33 -5.00 1.10
C VAL A 328 -3.40 -4.58 2.24
N GLY A 329 -3.82 -3.64 3.09
CA GLY A 329 -3.03 -3.13 4.20
C GLY A 329 -2.67 -4.20 5.24
N VAL A 330 -3.65 -4.98 5.69
CA VAL A 330 -3.45 -6.00 6.74
C VAL A 330 -2.59 -7.15 6.22
N ILE A 331 -2.90 -7.69 5.04
CA ILE A 331 -2.15 -8.83 4.49
C ILE A 331 -0.73 -8.42 4.14
N ILE A 332 -0.53 -7.27 3.48
CA ILE A 332 0.81 -6.83 3.13
C ILE A 332 1.63 -6.58 4.39
N CYS A 333 1.09 -5.86 5.38
CA CYS A 333 1.86 -5.59 6.59
C CYS A 333 2.18 -6.88 7.35
N ALA A 334 1.26 -7.85 7.38
CA ALA A 334 1.51 -9.17 7.97
C ALA A 334 2.60 -9.95 7.23
N VAL A 335 2.52 -10.02 5.90
CA VAL A 335 3.50 -10.73 5.06
C VAL A 335 4.87 -10.05 5.10
N VAL A 336 4.90 -8.72 5.01
CA VAL A 336 6.15 -7.93 5.11
C VAL A 336 6.76 -8.10 6.50
N TYR A 337 5.96 -8.05 7.56
CA TYR A 337 6.44 -8.27 8.92
C TYR A 337 7.09 -9.66 9.06
N ALA A 338 6.33 -10.72 8.78
CA ALA A 338 6.79 -12.10 8.93
C ALA A 338 7.94 -12.44 7.98
N GLY A 339 7.85 -12.03 6.71
CA GLY A 339 8.85 -12.30 5.68
C GLY A 339 10.18 -11.59 5.95
N LEU A 340 10.15 -10.30 6.33
CA LEU A 340 11.39 -9.58 6.65
C LEU A 340 12.06 -10.10 7.92
N LEU A 341 11.27 -10.53 8.91
CA LEU A 341 11.78 -11.10 10.14
C LEU A 341 12.42 -12.47 9.87
N ALA A 342 11.77 -13.32 9.07
CA ALA A 342 12.35 -14.58 8.60
C ALA A 342 13.64 -14.36 7.81
N VAL A 343 13.66 -13.43 6.86
CA VAL A 343 14.85 -13.12 6.05
C VAL A 343 16.02 -12.64 6.91
N THR A 344 15.75 -11.78 7.91
CA THR A 344 16.79 -11.27 8.80
C THR A 344 17.42 -12.41 9.61
N ILE A 345 16.61 -13.34 10.11
CA ILE A 345 17.07 -14.42 10.98
C ILE A 345 17.81 -15.51 10.18
N HIS A 346 17.25 -15.94 9.05
CA HIS A 346 17.79 -17.08 8.28
C HIS A 346 18.97 -16.71 7.40
N LEU A 347 18.98 -15.52 6.82
CA LEU A 347 20.13 -15.05 6.04
C LEU A 347 21.18 -14.38 6.92
N ARG A 348 21.24 -14.73 8.22
CA ARG A 348 22.26 -14.24 9.16
C ARG A 348 23.65 -14.71 8.71
N GLY A 349 24.59 -13.79 8.57
CA GLY A 349 25.91 -13.99 7.97
C GLY A 349 26.00 -13.73 6.45
N GLN A 350 24.89 -13.80 5.70
CA GLN A 350 24.90 -13.64 4.24
C GLN A 350 24.49 -12.25 3.75
N LEU A 351 23.71 -11.52 4.56
CA LEU A 351 23.31 -10.15 4.25
C LEU A 351 24.40 -9.15 4.68
N PRO A 352 24.56 -8.02 3.96
CA PRO A 352 25.38 -6.91 4.44
C PRO A 352 24.90 -6.38 5.78
N LEU A 353 25.83 -5.86 6.57
CA LEU A 353 25.56 -5.26 7.88
C LEU A 353 24.40 -4.26 7.87
N ILE A 354 24.32 -3.44 6.81
CA ILE A 354 23.28 -2.40 6.63
C ILE A 354 21.88 -3.03 6.57
N PHE A 355 21.72 -4.19 5.95
CA PHE A 355 20.41 -4.85 5.82
C PHE A 355 19.93 -5.46 7.14
N TYR A 356 20.82 -5.86 8.04
CA TYR A 356 20.44 -6.32 9.38
C TYR A 356 19.81 -5.22 10.23
N SER A 357 20.16 -3.97 10.01
CA SER A 357 19.54 -2.84 10.71
C SER A 357 18.23 -2.40 10.05
N ILE A 358 18.18 -2.41 8.71
CA ILE A 358 17.03 -1.89 7.96
C ILE A 358 15.85 -2.86 7.97
N MET A 359 16.08 -4.17 7.77
CA MET A 359 14.99 -5.13 7.58
C MET A 359 14.12 -5.33 8.84
N PRO A 360 14.68 -5.49 10.06
CA PRO A 360 13.90 -5.53 11.30
C PRO A 360 13.18 -4.23 11.58
N TYR A 361 13.82 -3.09 11.27
CA TYR A 361 13.20 -1.78 11.42
C TYR A 361 11.97 -1.65 10.51
N LEU A 362 12.07 -2.04 9.24
CA LEU A 362 10.96 -2.03 8.28
C LEU A 362 9.85 -2.99 8.71
N SER A 363 10.21 -4.19 9.18
CA SER A 363 9.27 -5.18 9.71
C SER A 363 8.47 -4.59 10.89
N PHE A 364 9.16 -4.08 11.90
CA PHE A 364 8.54 -3.46 13.07
C PHE A 364 7.65 -2.27 12.70
N THR A 365 8.14 -1.43 11.79
CA THR A 365 7.41 -0.27 11.28
C THR A 365 6.11 -0.69 10.59
N GLY A 366 6.14 -1.71 9.73
CA GLY A 366 4.96 -2.26 9.07
C GLY A 366 3.93 -2.83 10.06
N PHE A 367 4.42 -3.54 11.08
CA PHE A 367 3.58 -4.06 12.16
C PHE A 367 2.88 -2.93 12.94
N VAL A 368 3.62 -1.89 13.33
CA VAL A 368 3.06 -0.73 14.03
C VAL A 368 1.97 -0.04 13.21
N VAL A 369 2.16 0.12 11.90
CA VAL A 369 1.14 0.73 11.00
C VAL A 369 -0.11 -0.11 10.97
N MET A 370 0.03 -1.43 10.84
CA MET A 370 -1.08 -2.37 10.83
C MET A 370 -1.88 -2.27 12.13
N VAL A 371 -1.20 -2.26 13.28
CA VAL A 371 -1.83 -2.13 14.59
C VAL A 371 -2.55 -0.79 14.70
N ILE A 372 -1.91 0.33 14.36
CA ILE A 372 -2.53 1.67 14.39
C ILE A 372 -3.80 1.71 13.53
N PHE A 373 -3.72 1.19 12.30
CA PHE A 373 -4.85 1.13 11.38
C PHE A 373 -6.02 0.32 11.95
N MET A 374 -5.74 -0.90 12.43
CA MET A 374 -6.76 -1.78 13.00
C MET A 374 -7.34 -1.21 14.30
N SER A 375 -6.54 -0.52 15.13
CA SER A 375 -7.00 0.17 16.33
C SER A 375 -7.96 1.32 16.00
N PHE A 376 -7.69 2.10 14.95
CA PHE A 376 -8.63 3.14 14.49
C PHE A 376 -9.94 2.53 13.97
N ALA A 377 -9.84 1.49 13.13
CA ALA A 377 -11.03 0.78 12.62
C ALA A 377 -11.88 0.20 13.76
N SER A 378 -11.25 -0.45 14.74
CA SER A 378 -11.91 -0.97 15.94
C SER A 378 -12.54 0.13 16.80
N SER A 379 -11.85 1.26 16.96
CA SER A 379 -12.36 2.41 17.74
C SER A 379 -13.59 3.03 17.08
N CYS A 380 -13.60 3.14 15.75
CA CYS A 380 -14.77 3.58 14.98
C CYS A 380 -15.97 2.65 15.19
N HIS A 381 -15.74 1.33 15.14
CA HIS A 381 -16.77 0.33 15.43
C HIS A 381 -17.31 0.44 16.85
N HIS A 382 -16.43 0.56 17.86
CA HIS A 382 -16.84 0.67 19.25
C HIS A 382 -17.66 1.95 19.50
N ALA A 383 -17.17 3.10 19.03
CA ALA A 383 -17.87 4.38 19.20
C ALA A 383 -19.24 4.38 18.50
N SER A 384 -19.34 3.77 17.32
CA SER A 384 -20.61 3.69 16.58
C SER A 384 -21.61 2.72 17.21
N ALA A 385 -21.14 1.58 17.72
CA ALA A 385 -21.96 0.62 18.46
C ALA A 385 -22.54 1.23 19.74
N GLU A 386 -21.75 2.00 20.49
CA GLU A 386 -22.20 2.64 21.72
C GLU A 386 -23.19 3.79 21.45
N LEU A 387 -22.96 4.59 20.41
CA LEU A 387 -23.91 5.60 19.96
C LEU A 387 -25.24 4.96 19.57
N LEU A 388 -25.21 3.85 18.83
CA LEU A 388 -26.42 3.13 18.45
C LEU A 388 -27.16 2.54 19.65
N ARG A 389 -26.46 2.01 20.66
CA ARG A 389 -27.11 1.57 21.91
C ARG A 389 -27.89 2.72 22.55
N THR A 390 -27.31 3.92 22.58
CA THR A 390 -27.97 5.13 23.09
C THR A 390 -29.21 5.48 22.26
N PHE A 391 -29.12 5.36 20.93
CA PHE A 391 -30.27 5.59 20.05
C PHE A 391 -31.36 4.52 20.19
N HIS A 392 -31.01 3.24 20.29
CA HIS A 392 -31.97 2.15 20.49
C HIS A 392 -32.68 2.26 21.83
N PHE A 393 -31.96 2.60 22.90
CA PHE A 393 -32.54 2.87 24.22
C PHE A 393 -33.55 4.02 24.13
N SER A 394 -33.16 5.12 23.50
CA SER A 394 -34.02 6.29 23.27
C SER A 394 -35.25 5.95 22.41
N ALA A 395 -35.09 5.11 21.40
CA ALA A 395 -36.18 4.65 20.55
C ALA A 395 -37.19 3.80 21.33
N GLY A 396 -36.71 2.92 22.22
CA GLY A 396 -37.56 2.12 23.11
C GLY A 396 -38.39 2.98 24.07
N GLN A 397 -37.84 4.10 24.56
CA GLN A 397 -38.61 5.06 25.37
C GLN A 397 -39.66 5.80 24.54
N MET A 398 -39.36 6.15 23.28
CA MET A 398 -40.33 6.80 22.38
C MET A 398 -41.48 5.88 21.97
N GLU A 399 -41.22 4.59 21.79
CA GLU A 399 -42.22 3.56 21.45
C GLU A 399 -43.27 3.41 22.57
N LYS A 400 -42.87 3.62 23.83
CA LYS A 400 -43.77 3.62 24.99
C LYS A 400 -44.67 4.86 25.08
N ASN A 401 -44.25 5.99 24.50
CA ASN A 401 -44.92 7.29 24.72
C ASN A 401 -45.82 7.77 23.56
N SER A 402 -45.70 7.26 22.32
CA SER A 402 -46.74 7.49 21.29
C SER A 402 -46.69 6.55 20.08
N GLY A 403 -47.86 6.08 19.63
CA GLY A 403 -48.01 5.17 18.49
C GLY A 403 -47.65 5.76 17.11
N ARG A 404 -47.57 7.10 16.97
CA ARG A 404 -47.24 7.78 15.70
C ARG A 404 -45.74 7.85 15.39
N ARG A 405 -44.84 7.43 16.30
CA ARG A 405 -43.38 7.46 16.10
C ARG A 405 -42.78 6.16 15.55
N GLY A 406 -43.61 5.17 15.20
CA GLY A 406 -43.18 3.84 14.76
C GLY A 406 -42.20 3.84 13.57
N ILE A 407 -42.32 4.79 12.63
CA ILE A 407 -41.40 4.89 11.47
C ILE A 407 -39.99 5.27 11.91
N ALA A 408 -39.84 6.23 12.83
CA ALA A 408 -38.54 6.65 13.34
C ALA A 408 -37.88 5.55 14.17
N VAL A 409 -38.65 4.85 15.01
CA VAL A 409 -38.19 3.70 15.79
C VAL A 409 -37.71 2.57 14.88
N ARG A 410 -38.47 2.24 13.82
CA ARG A 410 -38.04 1.24 12.82
C ARG A 410 -36.74 1.63 12.12
N ARG A 411 -36.58 2.91 11.74
CA ARG A 411 -35.34 3.42 11.14
C ARG A 411 -34.15 3.32 12.08
N ILE A 412 -34.34 3.62 13.36
CA ILE A 412 -33.29 3.47 14.38
C ILE A 412 -32.93 1.99 14.56
N LYS A 413 -33.93 1.11 14.71
CA LYS A 413 -33.74 -0.35 14.83
C LYS A 413 -33.03 -0.98 13.63
N ALA A 414 -33.16 -0.40 12.43
CA ALA A 414 -32.52 -0.90 11.21
C ALA A 414 -31.04 -0.52 11.05
N LEU A 415 -30.53 0.46 11.82
CA LEU A 415 -29.14 0.90 11.71
C LEU A 415 -28.18 -0.11 12.33
N LYS A 416 -27.00 -0.27 11.71
CA LYS A 416 -25.93 -1.14 12.18
C LYS A 416 -24.70 -0.32 12.56
N PRO A 417 -23.85 -0.82 13.47
CA PRO A 417 -22.58 -0.16 13.77
C PRO A 417 -21.72 -0.08 12.52
N ILE A 418 -20.95 1.01 12.43
CA ILE A 418 -20.05 1.24 11.31
C ILE A 418 -18.86 0.29 11.49
N GLN A 419 -18.73 -0.66 10.57
CA GLN A 419 -17.67 -1.67 10.61
C GLN A 419 -16.84 -1.59 9.34
N VAL A 420 -15.53 -1.52 9.52
CA VAL A 420 -14.59 -1.63 8.41
C VAL A 420 -14.43 -3.11 8.08
N ALA A 421 -14.92 -3.51 6.91
CA ALA A 421 -14.75 -4.87 6.42
C ALA A 421 -13.30 -5.09 5.91
N VAL A 422 -12.84 -6.32 5.97
CA VAL A 422 -11.64 -6.81 5.29
C VAL A 422 -12.10 -7.75 4.18
N GLY A 423 -11.70 -7.47 2.94
CA GLY A 423 -12.01 -8.34 1.81
C GLY A 423 -11.75 -7.71 0.44
N VAL A 424 -12.24 -8.35 -0.61
CA VAL A 424 -12.00 -7.90 -2.00
C VAL A 424 -13.28 -7.97 -2.80
N ASN A 425 -13.58 -6.90 -3.54
CA ASN A 425 -14.67 -6.83 -4.52
C ASN A 425 -16.06 -7.25 -3.98
N GLY A 426 -16.39 -6.89 -2.73
CA GLY A 426 -17.66 -7.21 -2.09
C GLY A 426 -17.66 -8.52 -1.29
N PHE A 427 -16.65 -9.39 -1.45
CA PHE A 427 -16.48 -10.55 -0.58
C PHE A 427 -15.86 -10.14 0.74
N VAL A 428 -16.64 -10.18 1.82
CA VAL A 428 -16.18 -9.85 3.18
C VAL A 428 -15.64 -11.11 3.84
N ILE A 429 -14.38 -11.08 4.25
CA ILE A 429 -13.74 -12.18 5.00
C ILE A 429 -14.12 -12.04 6.48
N PHE A 430 -13.86 -10.86 7.05
CA PHE A 430 -14.29 -10.50 8.40
C PHE A 430 -14.38 -8.98 8.50
N GLY A 431 -15.03 -8.46 9.54
CA GLY A 431 -15.01 -7.03 9.85
C GLY A 431 -14.16 -6.74 11.07
N ILE A 432 -13.48 -5.60 11.09
CA ILE A 432 -12.53 -5.24 12.15
C ILE A 432 -13.31 -4.86 13.41
N THR A 433 -13.14 -5.66 14.46
CA THR A 433 -13.65 -5.45 15.82
C THR A 433 -12.49 -5.55 16.80
N ALA A 434 -12.70 -5.18 18.08
CA ALA A 434 -11.67 -5.31 19.11
C ALA A 434 -11.21 -6.76 19.30
N GLU A 435 -12.13 -7.72 19.22
CA GLU A 435 -11.83 -9.16 19.29
C GLU A 435 -11.02 -9.61 18.07
N ASN A 436 -11.44 -9.24 16.87
CA ASN A 436 -10.73 -9.60 15.64
C ASN A 436 -9.36 -8.94 15.53
N LEU A 437 -9.17 -7.75 16.10
CA LEU A 437 -7.86 -7.09 16.22
C LEU A 437 -6.88 -7.99 17.00
N LEU A 438 -7.30 -8.49 18.17
CA LEU A 438 -6.45 -9.36 19.01
C LEU A 438 -6.14 -10.67 18.29
N ILE A 439 -7.13 -11.27 17.61
CA ILE A 439 -6.95 -12.49 16.83
C ILE A 439 -5.94 -12.28 15.69
N VAL A 440 -6.07 -11.20 14.92
CA VAL A 440 -5.17 -10.91 13.80
C VAL A 440 -3.76 -10.63 14.29
N VAL A 441 -3.60 -9.81 15.35
CA VAL A 441 -2.28 -9.53 15.92
C VAL A 441 -1.62 -10.80 16.44
N LYS A 442 -2.37 -11.64 17.17
CA LYS A 442 -1.88 -12.94 17.62
C LYS A 442 -1.47 -13.82 16.44
N LEU A 443 -2.30 -13.94 15.42
CA LEU A 443 -2.04 -14.77 14.25
C LEU A 443 -0.78 -14.31 13.49
N VAL A 444 -0.56 -13.00 13.37
CA VAL A 444 0.66 -12.45 12.74
C VAL A 444 1.90 -12.77 13.58
N ILE A 445 1.80 -12.68 14.91
CA ILE A 445 2.90 -13.07 15.81
C ILE A 445 3.15 -14.57 15.72
N ASP A 446 2.12 -15.41 15.82
CA ASP A 446 2.21 -16.87 15.72
C ASP A 446 2.80 -17.29 14.36
N MET A 447 2.37 -16.67 13.26
CA MET A 447 2.97 -16.88 11.94
C MET A 447 4.44 -16.48 11.93
N SER A 448 4.81 -15.34 12.50
CA SER A 448 6.21 -14.92 12.55
C SER A 448 7.08 -15.89 13.36
N VAL A 449 6.58 -16.39 14.50
CA VAL A 449 7.27 -17.40 15.31
C VAL A 449 7.38 -18.71 14.53
N ASN A 450 6.31 -19.16 13.89
CA ASN A 450 6.34 -20.37 13.06
C ASN A 450 7.31 -20.23 11.90
N PHE A 451 7.35 -19.09 11.20
CA PHE A 451 8.34 -18.83 10.16
C PHE A 451 9.79 -18.85 10.69
N VAL A 452 10.01 -18.44 11.93
CA VAL A 452 11.32 -18.54 12.59
C VAL A 452 11.67 -19.98 12.98
N LEU A 453 10.68 -20.77 13.42
CA LEU A 453 10.89 -22.14 13.85
C LEU A 453 11.00 -23.14 12.68
N PHE A 454 10.25 -22.94 11.59
CA PHE A 454 10.16 -23.88 10.48
C PHE A 454 11.37 -23.82 9.52
N PHE A 455 12.13 -22.74 9.58
CA PHE A 455 13.29 -22.51 8.73
C PHE A 455 14.63 -22.54 9.51
N ASN A 456 14.60 -22.76 10.82
CA ASN A 456 15.75 -23.22 11.65
C ASN A 456 15.91 -24.73 11.48
#